data_AF-A0A4P9A1D3-F1
#
_entry.id   AF-A0A4P9A1D3-F1
#
_cell.length_a   1.000
_cell.length_b   1.000
_cell.length_c   1.000
_cell.angle_alpha   90.00
_cell.angle_beta   90.00
_cell.angle_gamma   90.00
#
_symmetry.space_group_name_H-M   'P 1'
#
loop_
_entity.id
_entity.type
_entity.pdbx_description
1 polymer ?
#
loop_
_entity_poly.entity_id
_entity_poly.type
_entity_poly.pdbx_seq_one_letter_code
_entity_poly.pdbx_strand_id
1 'polypeptide(L)'
;MRQKQPEDCFDHSDVRSDNLAFHPQTGQLKLVDWNWASYAPRGAGATEFLVDMARHGQDVTPWLDELNAEMLAAFVGFYLIRSLKPLLKPGDNLRQMQALSAATAYDLLERT
;
A
#
# COMPACT_ATOMS: atom_id res chain seq x y z
N MET A 1 3.81 -24.70 -6.73
CA MET A 1 4.23 -23.31 -7.00
C MET A 1 2.97 -22.51 -7.28
N ARG A 2 2.72 -21.40 -6.56
CA ARG A 2 1.62 -20.49 -6.97
C ARG A 2 2.00 -19.88 -8.32
N GLN A 3 1.04 -19.84 -9.24
CA GLN A 3 1.23 -19.21 -10.55
C GLN A 3 1.31 -17.70 -10.36
N LYS A 4 2.23 -17.01 -11.06
CA LYS A 4 2.31 -15.54 -10.99
C LYS A 4 0.97 -14.94 -11.43
N GLN A 5 0.42 -14.01 -10.64
CA GLN A 5 -0.77 -13.26 -11.01
C GLN A 5 -0.55 -12.50 -12.34
N PRO A 6 -1.59 -12.37 -13.19
CA PRO A 6 -1.51 -11.51 -14.37
C PRO A 6 -1.40 -10.04 -13.96
N GLU A 7 -0.57 -9.28 -14.69
CA GLU A 7 -0.41 -7.83 -14.55
C GLU A 7 -1.14 -7.16 -15.73
N ASP A 8 -2.48 -7.15 -15.69
CA ASP A 8 -3.33 -6.75 -16.82
C ASP A 8 -4.27 -5.57 -16.51
N CYS A 9 -4.16 -4.97 -15.32
CA CYS A 9 -4.92 -3.80 -14.91
C CYS A 9 -4.03 -2.55 -14.91
N PHE A 10 -4.45 -1.48 -15.58
CA PHE A 10 -3.75 -0.19 -15.48
C PHE A 10 -3.97 0.40 -14.08
N ASP A 11 -2.88 0.69 -13.41
CA ASP A 11 -2.83 1.04 -12.00
C ASP A 11 -1.88 2.23 -11.77
N HIS A 12 -2.11 2.98 -10.69
CA HIS A 12 -1.24 4.10 -10.31
C HIS A 12 0.10 3.63 -9.73
N SER A 13 0.11 2.46 -9.09
CA SER A 13 1.26 1.78 -8.49
C SER A 13 2.03 2.59 -7.44
N ASP A 14 1.31 3.50 -6.79
CA ASP A 14 1.72 4.25 -5.59
C ASP A 14 0.49 4.93 -4.96
N VAL A 15 -0.63 4.21 -4.83
CA VAL A 15 -1.86 4.78 -4.26
C VAL A 15 -1.70 4.91 -2.75
N ARG A 16 -1.53 6.15 -2.28
CA ARG A 16 -1.44 6.49 -0.84
C ARG A 16 -2.12 7.82 -0.58
N SER A 17 -2.47 8.07 0.69
CA SER A 17 -3.11 9.31 1.12
C SER A 17 -2.34 10.57 0.70
N ASP A 18 -1.01 10.54 0.72
CA ASP A 18 -0.16 11.65 0.26
C ASP A 18 -0.29 11.97 -1.24
N ASN A 19 -0.71 11.00 -2.05
CA ASN A 19 -0.91 11.15 -3.50
C ASN A 19 -2.39 11.46 -3.85
N LEU A 20 -3.21 11.80 -2.85
CA LEU A 20 -4.60 12.22 -3.01
C LEU A 20 -4.77 13.72 -2.72
N ALA A 21 -5.05 14.50 -3.76
CA ALA A 21 -5.42 15.90 -3.62
C ALA A 21 -6.93 16.04 -3.38
N PHE A 22 -7.32 16.47 -2.18
CA PHE A 22 -8.71 16.70 -1.79
C PHE A 22 -9.03 18.20 -1.68
N HIS A 23 -10.17 18.62 -2.25
CA HIS A 23 -10.67 20.00 -2.20
C HIS A 23 -11.94 20.06 -1.33
N PRO A 24 -11.86 20.47 -0.04
CA PRO A 24 -12.95 20.33 0.92
C PRO A 24 -14.25 21.04 0.54
N GLN A 25 -14.18 22.20 -0.13
CA GLN A 25 -15.36 22.99 -0.47
C GLN A 25 -16.18 22.39 -1.62
N THR A 26 -15.55 21.57 -2.46
CA THR A 26 -16.20 20.96 -3.64
C THR A 26 -16.34 19.45 -3.51
N GLY A 27 -15.70 18.85 -2.50
CA GLY A 27 -15.61 17.40 -2.35
C GLY A 27 -14.77 16.72 -3.43
N GLN A 28 -14.04 17.48 -4.27
CA GLN A 28 -13.26 16.88 -5.35
C GLN A 28 -12.03 16.17 -4.80
N LEU A 29 -11.80 14.95 -5.29
CA LEU A 29 -10.62 14.14 -5.01
C LEU A 29 -9.90 13.84 -6.33
N LYS A 30 -8.59 13.97 -6.37
CA LYS A 30 -7.76 13.63 -7.54
C LYS A 30 -6.52 12.86 -7.12
N LEU A 31 -6.19 11.83 -7.88
CA LEU A 31 -4.88 11.17 -7.83
C LEU A 31 -3.84 12.06 -8.54
N VAL A 32 -2.71 12.27 -7.87
CA VAL A 32 -1.55 13.01 -8.39
C VAL A 32 -0.29 12.14 -8.32
N ASP A 33 0.79 12.56 -8.98
CA ASP A 33 2.06 11.83 -9.04
C ASP A 33 2.00 10.47 -9.77
N TRP A 34 1.69 10.51 -11.06
CA TRP A 34 1.54 9.34 -11.94
C TRP A 34 2.87 8.74 -12.44
N ASN A 35 4.00 9.03 -11.79
CA ASN A 35 5.33 8.61 -12.22
C ASN A 35 5.56 7.08 -12.16
N TRP A 36 4.79 6.37 -11.35
CA TRP A 36 4.86 4.91 -11.20
C TRP A 36 3.75 4.16 -11.96
N ALA A 37 2.85 4.86 -12.64
CA ALA A 37 1.70 4.25 -13.28
C ALA A 37 2.10 3.13 -14.25
N SER A 38 1.52 1.95 -14.06
CA SER A 38 1.93 0.73 -14.75
C SER A 38 0.79 -0.27 -14.86
N TYR A 39 1.05 -1.42 -15.50
CA TYR A 39 0.14 -2.56 -15.41
C TYR A 39 0.49 -3.40 -14.18
N ALA A 40 -0.53 -3.70 -13.36
CA ALA A 40 -0.41 -4.41 -12.10
C ALA A 40 -1.51 -5.48 -11.96
N PRO A 41 -1.41 -6.38 -10.97
CA PRO A 41 -2.49 -7.31 -10.67
C PRO A 41 -3.76 -6.57 -10.23
N ARG A 42 -4.91 -7.21 -10.44
CA ARG A 42 -6.19 -6.71 -9.93
C ARG A 42 -6.11 -6.46 -8.41
N GLY A 43 -6.70 -5.36 -7.96
CA GLY A 43 -6.71 -4.96 -6.56
C GLY A 43 -5.41 -4.32 -6.07
N ALA A 44 -4.42 -4.08 -6.95
CA ALA A 44 -3.14 -3.48 -6.55
C ALA A 44 -3.30 -2.10 -5.89
N GLY A 45 -3.87 -1.11 -6.58
CA GLY A 45 -4.09 0.21 -6.01
C GLY A 45 -5.01 0.22 -4.79
N ALA A 46 -6.00 -0.67 -4.73
CA ALA A 46 -6.83 -0.83 -3.53
C ALA A 46 -6.00 -1.35 -2.34
N THR A 47 -5.14 -2.34 -2.58
CA THR A 47 -4.26 -2.90 -1.55
C THR A 47 -3.24 -1.87 -1.06
N GLU A 48 -2.63 -1.10 -1.95
CA GLU A 48 -1.72 0.01 -1.60
C GLU A 48 -2.43 1.01 -0.69
N PHE A 49 -3.61 1.46 -1.10
CA PHE A 49 -4.37 2.47 -0.38
C PHE A 49 -4.84 1.96 0.99
N LEU A 50 -5.42 0.77 1.06
CA LEU A 50 -5.97 0.23 2.30
C LEU A 50 -4.87 -0.09 3.32
N VAL A 51 -3.68 -0.53 2.88
CA VAL A 51 -2.52 -0.67 3.77
C VAL A 51 -2.07 0.69 4.31
N ASP A 52 -2.05 1.73 3.47
CA ASP A 52 -1.74 3.09 3.91
C ASP A 52 -2.74 3.58 4.96
N MET A 53 -4.04 3.44 4.68
CA MET A 53 -5.11 3.87 5.58
C MET A 53 -5.09 3.12 6.92
N ALA A 54 -4.91 1.80 6.89
CA ALA A 54 -4.79 0.99 8.10
C ALA A 54 -3.56 1.36 8.93
N ARG A 55 -2.41 1.62 8.29
CA ARG A 55 -1.19 2.11 8.96
C ARG A 55 -1.40 3.47 9.62
N HIS A 56 -2.30 4.29 9.07
CA HIS A 56 -2.74 5.56 9.64
C HIS A 56 -3.92 5.41 10.63
N GLY A 57 -4.23 4.20 11.07
CA GLY A 57 -5.21 3.91 12.12
C GLY A 57 -6.67 4.01 11.67
N GLN A 58 -6.94 4.01 10.36
CA GLN A 58 -8.30 3.99 9.84
C GLN A 58 -8.84 2.56 9.81
N ASP A 59 -10.11 2.39 10.14
CA ASP A 59 -10.78 1.10 10.02
C ASP A 59 -11.02 0.78 8.54
N VAL A 60 -10.38 -0.27 8.06
CA VAL A 60 -10.51 -0.76 6.67
C VAL A 60 -11.33 -2.04 6.56
N THR A 61 -11.91 -2.53 7.66
CA THR A 61 -12.68 -3.77 7.71
C THR A 61 -13.80 -3.85 6.64
N PRO A 62 -14.49 -2.76 6.28
CA PRO A 62 -15.51 -2.81 5.23
C PRO A 62 -15.02 -3.16 3.82
N TRP A 63 -13.71 -3.14 3.56
CA TRP A 63 -13.12 -3.32 2.23
C TRP A 63 -12.10 -4.48 2.18
N LEU A 64 -12.16 -5.42 3.12
CA LEU A 64 -11.22 -6.55 3.13
C LEU A 64 -11.31 -7.42 1.87
N ASP A 65 -12.46 -7.46 1.21
CA ASP A 65 -12.70 -8.17 -0.04
C ASP A 65 -12.04 -7.53 -1.27
N GLU A 66 -11.59 -6.27 -1.17
CA GLU A 66 -10.84 -5.57 -2.21
C GLU A 66 -9.32 -5.85 -2.14
N LEU A 67 -8.84 -6.45 -1.04
CA LEU A 67 -7.43 -6.70 -0.81
C LEU A 67 -6.90 -7.86 -1.66
N ASN A 68 -5.72 -7.66 -2.26
CA ASN A 68 -4.98 -8.72 -2.93
C ASN A 68 -4.03 -9.41 -1.92
N ALA A 69 -4.43 -10.60 -1.46
CA ALA A 69 -3.67 -11.39 -0.48
C ALA A 69 -2.23 -11.75 -0.93
N GLU A 70 -1.99 -11.98 -2.23
CA GLU A 70 -0.62 -12.26 -2.71
C GLU A 70 0.26 -11.02 -2.64
N MET A 71 -0.30 -9.85 -2.96
CA MET A 71 0.40 -8.58 -2.83
C MET A 71 0.65 -8.21 -1.37
N LEU A 72 -0.30 -8.48 -0.46
CA LEU A 72 -0.09 -8.32 0.98
C LEU A 72 1.10 -9.18 1.46
N ALA A 73 1.16 -10.46 1.07
CA ALA A 73 2.30 -11.32 1.41
C ALA A 73 3.63 -10.77 0.85
N ALA A 74 3.62 -10.22 -0.37
CA ALA A 74 4.78 -9.55 -0.95
C ALA A 74 5.17 -8.28 -0.16
N PHE A 75 4.20 -7.49 0.28
CA PHE A 75 4.42 -6.29 1.10
C PHE A 75 5.03 -6.61 2.45
N VAL A 76 4.56 -7.66 3.14
CA VAL A 76 5.17 -8.13 4.40
C VAL A 76 6.66 -8.37 4.20
N GLY A 77 7.03 -9.18 3.21
CA GLY A 77 8.44 -9.50 2.92
C GLY A 77 9.25 -8.28 2.50
N PHE A 78 8.72 -7.48 1.56
CA PHE A 78 9.40 -6.30 1.02
C PHE A 78 9.69 -5.28 2.12
N TYR A 79 8.67 -4.87 2.87
CA TYR A 79 8.83 -3.83 3.87
C TYR A 79 9.64 -4.30 5.08
N LEU A 80 9.51 -5.57 5.50
CA LEU A 80 10.31 -6.12 6.60
C LEU A 80 11.80 -6.15 6.25
N ILE A 81 12.18 -6.60 5.04
CA ILE A 81 13.59 -6.61 4.64
C ILE A 81 14.15 -5.18 4.55
N ARG A 82 13.32 -4.22 4.13
CA ARG A 82 13.72 -2.81 4.00
C ARG A 82 13.84 -2.10 5.35
N SER A 83 13.00 -2.43 6.32
CA SER A 83 13.05 -1.82 7.66
C SER A 83 14.34 -2.16 8.41
N LEU A 84 14.98 -3.29 8.09
CA LEU A 84 16.26 -3.72 8.66
C LEU A 84 17.49 -3.06 8.04
N LYS A 85 17.33 -2.22 7.02
CA LYS A 85 18.45 -1.50 6.39
C LYS A 85 18.92 -0.32 7.27
N PRO A 86 20.18 0.12 7.13
CA PRO A 86 20.66 1.33 7.81
C PRO A 86 19.79 2.55 7.50
N LEU A 87 19.74 3.51 8.44
CA LEU A 87 19.12 4.82 8.19
C LEU A 87 19.78 5.48 6.98
N LEU A 88 18.98 6.17 6.16
CA LEU A 88 19.49 6.97 5.06
C LEU A 88 20.09 8.28 5.57
N LYS A 89 19.46 8.87 6.58
CA LYS A 89 19.91 10.12 7.22
C LYS A 89 19.62 10.07 8.73
N PRO A 90 20.45 10.71 9.57
CA PRO A 90 20.13 10.86 10.98
C PRO A 90 18.75 11.50 11.18
N GLY A 91 17.91 10.89 12.00
CA GLY A 91 16.56 11.37 12.30
C GLY A 91 15.48 11.01 11.25
N ASP A 92 15.79 10.21 10.23
CA ASP A 92 14.74 9.70 9.33
C ASP A 92 13.84 8.68 10.03
N ASN A 93 12.58 8.61 9.59
CA ASN A 93 11.58 7.67 10.09
C ASN A 93 11.23 6.58 9.06
N LEU A 94 12.02 6.46 7.98
CA LEU A 94 11.70 5.56 6.86
C LEU A 94 11.66 4.11 7.33
N ARG A 95 12.62 3.70 8.16
CA ARG A 95 12.68 2.32 8.68
C ARG A 95 11.51 1.99 9.60
N GLN A 96 11.09 2.96 10.40
CA GLN A 96 9.91 2.81 11.25
C GLN A 96 8.64 2.70 10.40
N MET A 97 8.46 3.57 9.40
CA MET A 97 7.34 3.47 8.47
C MET A 97 7.30 2.10 7.79
N GLN A 98 8.44 1.60 7.31
CA GLN A 98 8.53 0.27 6.68
C GLN A 98 8.18 -0.85 7.66
N ALA A 99 8.65 -0.80 8.91
CA ALA A 99 8.28 -1.78 9.91
C ALA A 99 6.76 -1.79 10.19
N LEU A 100 6.14 -0.61 10.29
CA LEU A 100 4.69 -0.47 10.49
C LEU A 100 3.90 -0.94 9.26
N SER A 101 4.36 -0.64 8.03
CA SER A 101 3.73 -1.16 6.81
C SER A 101 3.80 -2.68 6.73
N ALA A 102 4.92 -3.30 7.13
CA ALA A 102 5.05 -4.76 7.17
C ALA A 102 4.08 -5.39 8.18
N ALA A 103 4.01 -4.83 9.40
CA ALA A 103 3.08 -5.30 10.43
C ALA A 103 1.61 -5.13 10.01
N THR A 104 1.27 -3.96 9.44
CA THR A 104 -0.08 -3.68 8.94
C THR A 104 -0.48 -4.65 7.82
N ALA A 105 0.41 -4.87 6.84
CA ALA A 105 0.14 -5.81 5.76
C ALA A 105 -0.04 -7.25 6.27
N TYR A 106 0.71 -7.65 7.31
CA TYR A 106 0.55 -8.96 7.95
C TYR A 106 -0.80 -9.07 8.66
N ASP A 107 -1.17 -8.07 9.46
CA ASP A 107 -2.45 -8.05 10.17
C ASP A 107 -3.65 -8.09 9.22
N LEU A 108 -3.55 -7.44 8.06
CA LEU A 108 -4.57 -7.50 7.01
C LEU A 108 -4.59 -8.85 6.30
N LEU A 109 -3.41 -9.44 6.01
CA LEU A 109 -3.30 -10.75 5.37
C LEU A 109 -3.95 -11.86 6.22
N GLU A 110 -3.82 -11.79 7.55
CA GLU A 110 -4.46 -12.75 8.46
C GLU A 110 -6.00 -12.62 8.51
N ARG A 111 -6.56 -11.56 7.90
CA ARG A 111 -8.00 -11.27 7.88
C ARG A 111 -8.64 -11.45 6.50
N THR A 112 -7.84 -11.68 5.46
CA THR A 112 -8.27 -11.96 4.08
C THR A 112 -8.29 -13.46 3.81
#